data_AF-A0A3P3WCJ9-F1
#
_entry.id   AF-A0A3P3WCJ9-F1
#
_cell.length_a   1.000
_cell.length_b   1.000
_cell.length_c   1.000
_cell.angle_alpha   90.00
_cell.angle_beta   90.00
_cell.angle_gamma   90.00
#
_symmetry.space_group_name_H-M   'P 1'
#
loop_
_entity.id
_entity.type
_entity.pdbx_description
1 polymer ?
#
loop_
_entity_poly.entity_id
_entity_poly.type
_entity_poly.pdbx_seq_one_letter_code
_entity_poly.pdbx_strand_id
1 'polypeptide(L)'
;MSVLNQYKVKFVVRNLFNTNVKSILTISDMLSAYITDLNTANKVNQLLNDITEVLNHIHPLGGGQTQSTYLAHITATETKIYQDMEEWEENNNIQPDFTLPTSDFKVIVEAWRDYLQQ
;
A
#
# COMPACT_ATOMS: atom_id res chain seq x y z
N MET A 1 4.55 15.38 -14.45
CA MET A 1 3.98 14.04 -14.69
C MET A 1 3.24 13.64 -13.42
N SER A 2 2.03 13.07 -13.48
CA SER A 2 1.29 12.72 -12.25
C SER A 2 1.90 11.49 -11.56
N VAL A 3 1.76 11.40 -10.24
CA VAL A 3 2.21 10.25 -9.43
C VAL A 3 1.64 8.94 -10.00
N LEU A 4 0.34 8.90 -10.30
CA LEU A 4 -0.29 7.69 -10.87
C LEU A 4 0.36 7.24 -12.19
N ASN A 5 0.79 8.17 -13.05
CA ASN A 5 1.49 7.84 -14.29
C ASN A 5 2.92 7.36 -14.04
N GLN A 6 3.63 7.95 -13.07
CA GLN A 6 4.97 7.54 -12.66
C GLN A 6 4.98 6.07 -12.17
N TYR A 7 4.01 5.71 -11.34
CA TYR A 7 3.88 4.34 -10.81
C TYR A 7 3.03 3.42 -11.69
N LYS A 8 2.69 3.85 -12.92
CA LYS A 8 1.92 3.08 -13.91
C LYS A 8 0.62 2.48 -13.33
N VAL A 9 -0.07 3.24 -12.47
CA VAL A 9 -1.26 2.79 -11.75
C VAL A 9 -2.39 2.46 -12.72
N LYS A 10 -2.97 1.27 -12.59
CA LYS A 10 -4.16 0.81 -13.31
C LYS A 10 -5.12 0.12 -12.36
N PHE A 11 -6.40 0.40 -12.49
CA PHE A 11 -7.45 -0.31 -11.77
C PHE A 11 -8.07 -1.37 -12.67
N VAL A 12 -8.29 -2.55 -12.12
CA VAL A 12 -8.85 -3.69 -12.86
C VAL A 12 -9.91 -4.40 -12.02
N VAL A 13 -10.77 -5.16 -12.68
CA VAL A 13 -11.65 -6.14 -12.06
C VAL A 13 -11.23 -7.51 -12.57
N ARG A 14 -10.83 -8.39 -11.66
CA ARG A 14 -10.43 -9.76 -11.96
C ARG A 14 -11.57 -10.70 -11.58
N ASN A 15 -11.86 -11.67 -12.43
CA ASN A 15 -12.74 -12.77 -12.05
C ASN A 15 -11.89 -13.84 -11.36
N LEU A 16 -12.09 -14.02 -10.06
CA LEU A 16 -11.43 -15.03 -9.24
C LEU A 16 -12.51 -15.91 -8.62
N PHE A 17 -12.46 -17.21 -8.91
CA PHE A 17 -13.42 -18.19 -8.37
C PHE A 17 -14.88 -17.74 -8.53
N ASN A 18 -15.26 -17.29 -9.74
CA ASN A 18 -16.58 -16.75 -10.09
C ASN A 18 -16.99 -15.46 -9.34
N THR A 19 -16.05 -14.79 -8.69
CA THR A 19 -16.28 -13.52 -7.99
C THR A 19 -15.47 -12.41 -8.65
N ASN A 20 -16.10 -11.25 -8.87
CA ASN A 20 -15.42 -10.07 -9.36
C ASN A 20 -14.68 -9.39 -8.21
N VAL A 21 -13.36 -9.35 -8.30
CA VAL A 21 -12.46 -8.75 -7.32
C VAL A 21 -11.81 -7.52 -7.94
N LYS A 22 -12.03 -6.36 -7.33
CA LYS A 22 -11.32 -5.11 -7.67
C LYS A 22 -9.83 -5.29 -7.29
N SER A 23 -8.92 -4.87 -8.17
CA SER A 23 -7.47 -4.88 -7.88
C SER A 23 -6.78 -3.65 -8.46
N ILE A 24 -5.63 -3.31 -7.90
CA ILE A 24 -4.73 -2.27 -8.41
C ILE A 24 -3.47 -2.93 -8.99
N LEU A 25 -2.98 -2.38 -10.09
CA LEU A 25 -1.70 -2.71 -10.68
C LEU A 25 -0.81 -1.47 -10.68
N THR A 26 0.44 -1.64 -10.31
CA THR A 26 1.45 -0.56 -10.30
C THR A 26 2.72 -1.05 -10.99
N ILE A 27 3.78 -0.25 -10.94
CA ILE A 27 5.11 -0.62 -11.42
C ILE A 27 5.76 -1.75 -10.60
N SER A 28 5.27 -2.01 -9.38
CA SER A 28 5.76 -3.09 -8.51
C SER A 28 4.64 -4.06 -8.17
N ASP A 29 4.90 -5.35 -8.34
CA ASP A 29 3.94 -6.41 -7.99
C ASP A 29 3.67 -6.44 -6.48
N MET A 30 4.69 -6.19 -5.65
CA MET A 30 4.53 -6.15 -4.18
C MET A 30 3.70 -4.97 -3.72
N LEU A 31 3.92 -3.79 -4.32
CA LEU A 31 3.05 -2.63 -4.04
C LEU A 31 1.61 -2.90 -4.48
N SER A 32 1.43 -3.56 -5.63
CA SER A 32 0.11 -3.93 -6.15
C SER A 32 -0.62 -4.90 -5.23
N ALA A 33 0.09 -5.91 -4.72
CA ALA A 33 -0.45 -6.91 -3.80
C ALA A 33 -0.84 -6.29 -2.46
N TYR A 34 0.07 -5.54 -1.83
CA TYR A 34 -0.18 -4.84 -0.57
C TYR A 34 -1.44 -3.96 -0.63
N ILE A 35 -1.57 -3.12 -1.67
CA ILE A 35 -2.73 -2.21 -1.77
C ILE A 35 -4.00 -2.99 -2.13
N THR A 36 -3.93 -4.03 -2.97
CA THR A 36 -5.09 -4.85 -3.34
C THR A 36 -5.72 -5.54 -2.12
N ASP A 37 -4.91 -5.95 -1.15
CA ASP A 37 -5.38 -6.55 0.11
C ASP A 37 -6.23 -5.61 0.98
N LEU A 38 -6.04 -4.29 0.80
CA LEU A 38 -6.84 -3.24 1.40
C LEU A 38 -8.13 -3.05 0.60
N ASN A 39 -8.91 -4.12 0.47
CA ASN A 39 -10.04 -4.25 -0.44
C ASN A 39 -11.36 -3.61 0.06
N THR A 40 -11.34 -2.88 1.17
CA THR A 40 -12.52 -2.19 1.71
C THR A 40 -12.19 -0.75 2.04
N ALA A 41 -13.16 0.15 1.89
CA ALA A 41 -12.96 1.57 2.22
C ALA A 41 -12.49 1.78 3.66
N ASN A 42 -12.94 0.96 4.62
CA ASN A 42 -12.50 1.05 6.01
C ASN A 42 -11.00 0.75 6.16
N LYS A 43 -10.50 -0.34 5.56
CA LYS A 43 -9.07 -0.68 5.60
C LYS A 43 -8.22 0.42 4.96
N VAL A 44 -8.66 0.93 3.81
CA VAL A 44 -7.93 2.01 3.12
C VAL A 44 -7.94 3.31 3.92
N ASN A 45 -9.07 3.67 4.54
CA ASN A 45 -9.16 4.87 5.37
C ASN A 45 -8.30 4.76 6.63
N GLN A 46 -8.22 3.58 7.25
CA GLN A 46 -7.29 3.33 8.37
C GLN A 46 -5.85 3.60 7.95
N LEU A 47 -5.40 3.01 6.83
CA LEU A 47 -4.05 3.26 6.32
C LEU A 47 -3.81 4.74 5.97
N LEU A 48 -4.79 5.43 5.38
CA LEU A 48 -4.67 6.85 5.05
C LEU A 48 -4.54 7.74 6.29
N ASN A 49 -5.21 7.37 7.39
CA ASN A 49 -5.06 8.05 8.67
C ASN A 49 -3.63 7.86 9.18
N ASP A 50 -3.12 6.62 9.20
CA ASP A 50 -1.75 6.33 9.65
C ASP A 50 -0.70 7.10 8.82
N ILE A 51 -0.84 7.07 7.49
CA ILE A 51 0.03 7.84 6.58
C ILE A 51 -0.01 9.33 6.92
N THR A 52 -1.21 9.87 7.19
CA THR A 52 -1.38 11.29 7.50
C THR A 52 -0.77 11.65 8.85
N GLU A 53 -0.93 10.81 9.87
CA GLU A 53 -0.34 11.00 11.20
C GLU A 53 1.19 10.96 11.14
N VAL A 54 1.76 10.05 10.35
CA VAL A 54 3.21 9.95 10.11
C VAL A 54 3.75 11.17 9.37
N LEU A 55 3.06 11.61 8.31
CA LEU A 55 3.43 12.82 7.56
C LEU A 55 3.34 14.10 8.41
N ASN A 56 2.40 14.14 9.37
CA ASN A 56 2.25 15.24 10.31
C ASN A 56 3.17 15.13 11.54
N HIS A 57 4.06 14.14 11.57
CA HIS A 57 4.98 13.88 12.69
C HIS A 57 4.28 13.64 14.04
N ILE A 58 3.02 13.19 14.02
CA ILE A 58 2.29 12.78 15.23
C ILE A 58 2.85 11.45 15.72
N HIS A 59 3.11 10.53 14.79
CA HIS A 59 3.77 9.26 15.03
C HIS A 59 5.03 9.12 14.17
N PRO A 60 6.11 8.52 14.69
CA PRO A 60 7.34 8.34 13.92
C PRO A 60 7.23 7.23 12.87
N LEU A 61 6.28 6.32 13.05
CA LEU A 61 6.09 5.12 12.24
C LEU A 61 4.61 4.79 12.10
N GLY A 62 4.22 4.30 10.92
CA GLY A 62 2.90 3.76 10.64
C GLY A 62 2.97 2.62 9.63
N GLY A 63 1.81 2.29 9.04
CA GLY A 63 1.66 1.13 8.17
C GLY A 63 1.23 -0.08 8.97
N GLY A 64 1.61 -1.27 8.50
CA GLY A 64 1.18 -2.52 9.12
C GLY A 64 0.98 -3.62 8.11
N GLN A 65 0.64 -4.79 8.65
CA GLN A 65 0.47 -6.01 7.89
C GLN A 65 -0.90 -6.11 7.23
N THR A 66 -0.93 -6.79 6.09
CA THR A 66 -2.17 -7.21 5.44
C THR A 66 -2.51 -8.66 5.78
N GLN A 67 -3.66 -9.14 5.30
CA GLN A 67 -4.09 -10.53 5.52
C GLN A 67 -3.21 -11.55 4.79
N SER A 68 -2.58 -11.15 3.68
CA SER A 68 -1.60 -11.97 2.96
C SER A 68 -0.16 -11.68 3.41
N THR A 69 0.02 -11.27 4.67
CA THR A 69 1.32 -11.09 5.35
C THR A 69 2.28 -10.08 4.74
N TYR A 70 1.82 -9.29 3.77
CA TYR A 70 2.57 -8.13 3.25
C TYR A 70 2.66 -7.05 4.33
N LEU A 71 3.82 -6.41 4.46
CA LEU A 71 4.05 -5.36 5.45
C LEU A 71 4.39 -4.05 4.76
N ALA A 72 3.76 -2.96 5.20
CA ALA A 72 4.25 -1.60 4.93
C ALA A 72 4.87 -1.00 6.19
N HIS A 73 6.10 -0.52 6.05
CA HIS A 73 6.81 0.25 7.06
C HIS A 73 6.88 1.70 6.59
N ILE A 74 6.09 2.59 7.22
CA ILE A 74 5.84 3.95 6.73
C ILE A 74 6.48 4.96 7.66
N THR A 75 7.42 5.74 7.13
CA THR A 75 8.04 6.89 7.80
C THR A 75 7.59 8.19 7.14
N ALA A 76 7.97 9.35 7.69
CA ALA A 76 7.59 10.63 7.09
C ALA A 76 8.16 10.84 5.67
N THR A 77 9.27 10.17 5.33
CA THR A 77 9.96 10.36 4.06
C THR A 77 9.71 9.24 3.07
N GLU A 78 9.69 8.00 3.55
CA GLU A 78 9.62 6.80 2.71
C GLU A 78 8.66 5.75 3.28
N THR A 79 7.98 5.07 2.36
CA THR A 79 7.25 3.83 2.59
C THR A 79 8.06 2.69 2.03
N LYS A 80 8.26 1.65 2.83
CA LYS A 80 8.89 0.39 2.45
C LYS A 80 7.85 -0.71 2.45
N ILE A 81 7.82 -1.53 1.40
CA ILE A 81 6.94 -2.69 1.27
C ILE A 81 7.80 -3.95 1.36
N TYR A 82 7.33 -4.91 2.15
CA TYR A 82 7.95 -6.21 2.33
C TYR A 82 6.93 -7.31 1.99
N GLN A 83 7.39 -8.34 1.30
CA GLN A 83 6.58 -9.50 0.94
C GLN A 83 6.22 -10.34 2.17
N ASP A 84 7.19 -10.51 3.07
CA ASP A 84 7.06 -11.43 4.20
C ASP A 84 7.38 -10.70 5.51
N MET A 85 6.34 -10.59 6.35
CA MET A 85 6.48 -10.04 7.69
C MET A 85 7.32 -10.96 8.60
N GLU A 86 7.23 -12.28 8.47
CA GLU A 86 7.97 -13.21 9.34
C GLU A 86 9.48 -13.02 9.14
N GLU A 87 9.92 -12.91 7.88
CA GLU A 87 11.32 -12.61 7.56
C GLU A 87 11.77 -11.25 8.11
N TRP A 88 10.89 -10.24 8.07
CA TRP A 88 11.17 -8.93 8.65
C TRP A 88 11.25 -8.96 10.18
N GLU A 89 10.40 -9.74 10.86
CA GLU A 89 10.41 -9.91 12.32
C GLU A 89 11.66 -10.67 12.80
N GLU A 90 12.12 -11.67 12.04
CA GLU A 90 13.35 -12.40 12.33
C GLU A 90 14.61 -11.56 12.06
N ASN A 91 14.55 -10.68 11.05
CA ASN A 91 15.65 -9.79 10.68
C ASN A 91 15.16 -8.46 10.13
N ASN A 92 15.09 -7.46 11.00
CA ASN A 92 14.60 -6.11 10.70
C ASN A 92 15.48 -5.32 9.70
N ASN A 93 16.58 -5.91 9.23
CA ASN A 93 17.52 -5.34 8.27
C ASN A 93 17.41 -5.93 6.85
N ILE A 94 16.38 -6.72 6.55
CA ILE A 94 16.16 -7.17 5.17
C ILE A 94 15.91 -6.00 4.22
N GLN A 95 16.29 -6.18 2.95
CA GLN A 95 15.99 -5.19 1.93
C GLN A 95 14.49 -5.18 1.63
N PRO A 96 13.87 -3.99 1.49
CA PRO A 96 12.49 -3.89 1.08
C PRO A 96 12.32 -4.29 -0.39
N ASP A 97 11.24 -5.00 -0.71
CA ASP A 97 10.88 -5.35 -2.08
C ASP A 97 10.50 -4.12 -2.92
N PHE A 98 10.01 -3.08 -2.26
CA PHE A 98 9.74 -1.81 -2.90
C PHE A 98 9.87 -0.64 -1.93
N THR A 99 10.39 0.48 -2.42
CA THR A 99 10.49 1.73 -1.65
C THR A 99 10.00 2.89 -2.51
N LEU A 100 9.21 3.77 -1.91
CA LEU A 100 8.73 4.99 -2.55
C LEU A 100 8.55 6.13 -1.53
N PRO A 101 8.51 7.40 -1.96
CA PRO A 101 8.18 8.50 -1.07
C PRO A 101 6.79 8.34 -0.44
N THR A 102 6.67 8.63 0.85
CA THR A 102 5.38 8.49 1.58
C THR A 102 4.29 9.38 0.99
N SER A 103 4.67 10.57 0.47
CA SER A 103 3.75 11.46 -0.24
C SER A 103 3.17 10.82 -1.50
N ASP A 104 3.99 10.08 -2.26
CA ASP A 104 3.55 9.40 -3.48
C ASP A 104 2.66 8.21 -3.12
N PHE A 105 3.06 7.46 -2.09
CA PHE A 105 2.27 6.35 -1.57
C PHE A 105 0.86 6.81 -1.16
N LYS A 106 0.75 7.93 -0.45
CA LYS A 106 -0.54 8.53 -0.08
C LYS A 106 -1.44 8.74 -1.30
N VAL A 107 -0.91 9.34 -2.37
CA VAL A 107 -1.69 9.62 -3.59
C VAL A 107 -2.20 8.32 -4.25
N ILE A 108 -1.39 7.26 -4.25
CA ILE A 108 -1.81 5.95 -4.79
C ILE A 108 -2.92 5.34 -3.93
N VAL A 109 -2.79 5.40 -2.60
CA VAL A 109 -3.79 4.87 -1.65
C VAL A 109 -5.09 5.68 -1.73
N GLU A 110 -5.03 7.00 -1.89
CA GLU A 110 -6.21 7.86 -2.12
C GLU A 110 -6.93 7.48 -3.42
N ALA A 111 -6.19 7.30 -4.51
CA ALA A 111 -6.78 6.88 -5.78
C ALA A 111 -7.45 5.49 -5.69
N TRP A 112 -6.86 4.59 -4.90
CA TRP A 112 -7.45 3.28 -4.62
C TRP A 112 -8.76 3.38 -3.82
N ARG A 113 -8.80 4.19 -2.75
CA ARG A 113 -10.02 4.49 -1.99
C ARG A 113 -11.15 4.95 -2.92
N ASP A 114 -10.84 5.91 -3.78
CA ASP A 114 -11.82 6.54 -4.67
C ASP A 114 -12.36 5.54 -5.71
N TYR A 115 -11.55 4.58 -6.16
CA TYR A 115 -11.99 3.49 -7.03
C TYR A 115 -12.85 2.44 -6.29
N LEU A 116 -12.58 2.16 -5.01
CA LEU A 116 -13.40 1.24 -4.23
C LEU A 116 -14.82 1.77 -3.98
N GLN A 117 -14.98 3.10 -3.90
CA GLN A 117 -16.25 3.77 -3.61
C GLN A 117 -17.17 3.98 -4.84
N GLN A 118 -16.67 3.72 -6.05
CA GLN A 118 -17.47 3.67 -7.29
C GLN A 118 -18.24 2.37 -7.42
#